data_AF-A0A0S4RY37-F1
#
_entry.id   AF-A0A0S4RY37-F1
#
_cell.length_a   1.000
_cell.length_b   1.000
_cell.length_c   1.000
_cell.angle_alpha   90.00
_cell.angle_beta   90.00
_cell.angle_gamma   90.00
#
_symmetry.space_group_name_H-M   'P 1'
#
loop_
_entity.id
_entity.type
_entity.pdbx_description
1 polymer ?
#
loop_
_entity_poly.entity_id
_entity_poly.type
_entity_poly.pdbx_seq_one_letter_code
_entity_poly.pdbx_strand_id
1 'polypeptide(L)'
;MTKQQLAKIIWEGANNLRSKMEASEYKDYMLGFIFYNFLSQKELEYLKKQQWSDDEIKALKDDDEYGQDIKNTLGYVISYDNLFSTWVELGKDLKISNVIDALNLFEDKNIAENKKEVLAVFLILCVQA
;
A
#
# COMPACT_ATOMS: atom_id res chain seq x y z
N MET A 1 -15.10 -4.88 -10.86
CA MET A 1 -14.51 -3.76 -11.62
C MET A 1 -13.73 -4.30 -12.82
N THR A 2 -13.57 -3.56 -13.93
CA THR A 2 -12.67 -4.01 -15.03
C THR A 2 -11.21 -3.65 -14.71
N LYS A 3 -10.25 -4.47 -15.16
CA LYS A 3 -8.80 -4.20 -14.98
C LYS A 3 -8.40 -2.79 -15.45
N GLN A 4 -9.09 -2.27 -16.47
CA GLN A 4 -8.88 -0.93 -17.02
C GLN A 4 -9.36 0.20 -16.10
N GLN A 5 -10.47 0.00 -15.39
CA GLN A 5 -10.97 0.99 -14.42
C GLN A 5 -10.07 1.07 -13.18
N LEU A 6 -9.57 -0.07 -12.71
CA LEU A 6 -8.60 -0.10 -11.62
C LEU A 6 -7.31 0.62 -12.02
N ALA A 7 -6.78 0.30 -13.21
CA ALA A 7 -5.62 0.97 -13.76
C ALA A 7 -5.84 2.49 -13.90
N LYS A 8 -7.05 2.92 -14.28
CA LYS A 8 -7.40 4.34 -14.38
C LYS A 8 -7.42 5.03 -13.02
N ILE A 9 -7.99 4.42 -11.98
CA ILE A 9 -8.01 5.00 -10.63
C ILE A 9 -6.60 5.05 -10.03
N ILE A 10 -5.81 4.00 -10.23
CA ILE A 10 -4.38 3.97 -9.86
C ILE A 10 -3.62 5.09 -10.58
N TRP A 11 -3.87 5.26 -11.89
CA TRP A 11 -3.26 6.32 -12.70
C TRP A 11 -3.65 7.71 -12.22
N GLU A 12 -4.94 7.95 -11.98
CA GLU A 12 -5.42 9.25 -11.51
C GLU A 12 -4.93 9.55 -10.08
N GLY A 13 -4.72 8.53 -9.24
CA GLY A 13 -4.16 8.66 -7.89
C GLY A 13 -2.69 9.08 -7.92
N ALA A 14 -1.90 8.42 -8.76
CA ALA A 14 -0.52 8.83 -9.04
C ALA A 14 -0.46 10.26 -9.63
N ASN A 15 -1.37 10.60 -10.55
CA ASN A 15 -1.41 11.90 -11.22
C ASN A 15 -1.80 13.07 -10.29
N ASN A 16 -2.42 12.81 -9.15
CA ASN A 16 -2.72 13.84 -8.13
C ASN A 16 -1.60 14.00 -7.08
N LEU A 17 -0.80 12.96 -6.85
CA LEU A 17 0.45 13.05 -6.06
C LEU A 17 1.55 13.81 -6.82
N ARG A 18 1.41 13.94 -8.15
CA ARG A 18 2.26 14.64 -9.12
C ARG A 18 2.26 16.17 -8.94
N SER A 19 2.73 16.69 -7.81
CA SER A 19 2.99 18.13 -7.70
C SER A 19 4.26 18.50 -8.51
N LYS A 20 4.10 18.54 -9.84
CA LYS A 20 5.06 18.85 -10.93
C LYS A 20 6.00 17.70 -11.32
N MET A 21 5.74 17.06 -12.48
CA MET A 21 6.77 16.60 -13.47
C MET A 21 6.17 15.78 -14.66
N GLU A 22 7.05 15.28 -15.53
CA GLU A 22 6.97 15.04 -16.99
C GLU A 22 6.74 13.55 -17.37
N ALA A 23 6.51 13.25 -18.66
CA ALA A 23 6.03 11.94 -19.14
C ALA A 23 6.96 10.72 -18.88
N SER A 24 8.20 10.92 -18.44
CA SER A 24 9.19 9.84 -18.17
C SER A 24 8.98 9.11 -16.84
N GLU A 25 8.28 9.69 -15.86
CA GLU A 25 8.19 9.11 -14.51
C GLU A 25 7.12 8.02 -14.36
N TYR A 26 6.20 7.89 -15.33
CA TYR A 26 5.10 6.92 -15.28
C TYR A 26 5.57 5.49 -14.99
N LYS A 27 6.76 5.12 -15.47
CA LYS A 27 7.37 3.81 -15.23
C LYS A 27 7.72 3.58 -13.77
N ASP A 28 8.21 4.60 -13.08
CA ASP A 28 8.64 4.51 -11.68
C ASP A 28 7.42 4.49 -10.75
N TYR A 29 6.38 5.28 -11.04
CA TYR A 29 5.09 5.19 -10.32
C TYR A 29 4.45 3.80 -10.41
N MET A 30 4.40 3.23 -11.62
CA MET A 30 3.87 1.87 -11.80
C MET A 30 4.68 0.84 -11.01
N LEU A 31 6.00 1.04 -10.88
CA LEU A 31 6.86 0.17 -10.08
C LEU A 31 6.53 0.27 -8.58
N GLY A 32 6.30 1.49 -8.06
CA GLY A 32 5.85 1.71 -6.68
C GLY A 32 4.52 1.01 -6.37
N PHE A 33 3.55 1.08 -7.28
CA PHE A 33 2.28 0.36 -7.13
C PHE A 33 2.43 -1.16 -7.19
N ILE A 34 3.26 -1.67 -8.10
CA ILE A 34 3.56 -3.11 -8.18
C ILE A 34 4.24 -3.57 -6.89
N PHE A 35 5.14 -2.76 -6.34
CA PHE A 35 5.82 -3.04 -5.09
C PHE A 35 4.85 -3.03 -3.90
N TYR A 36 3.97 -2.04 -3.81
CA TYR A 36 2.94 -1.99 -2.76
C TYR A 36 2.00 -3.20 -2.81
N ASN A 37 1.58 -3.61 -4.01
CA ASN A 37 0.80 -4.85 -4.20
C ASN A 37 1.60 -6.09 -3.76
N PHE A 38 2.90 -6.14 -4.06
CA PHE A 38 3.77 -7.22 -3.59
C PHE A 38 3.84 -7.27 -2.06
N LEU A 39 4.01 -6.12 -1.38
CA LEU A 39 3.99 -6.05 0.09
C LEU A 39 2.65 -6.48 0.67
N SER A 40 1.53 -5.99 0.12
CA SER A 40 0.18 -6.41 0.52
C SER A 40 0.00 -7.93 0.44
N GLN A 41 0.47 -8.55 -0.64
CA GLN A 41 0.41 -10.02 -0.79
C GLN A 41 1.30 -10.74 0.21
N LYS A 42 2.51 -10.22 0.47
CA LYS A 42 3.45 -10.82 1.42
C LYS A 42 2.93 -10.80 2.85
N GLU A 43 2.30 -9.71 3.25
CA GLU A 43 1.64 -9.62 4.55
C GLU A 43 0.48 -10.61 4.68
N LEU A 44 -0.40 -10.69 3.68
CA LEU A 44 -1.49 -11.68 3.67
C LEU A 44 -0.98 -13.12 3.69
N GLU A 45 0.07 -13.45 2.93
CA GLU A 45 0.72 -14.76 2.97
C GLU A 45 1.29 -15.07 4.35
N TYR A 46 1.87 -14.08 5.03
CA TYR A 46 2.41 -14.22 6.37
C TYR A 46 1.29 -14.46 7.39
N LEU A 47 0.23 -13.64 7.38
CA LEU A 47 -0.92 -13.79 8.27
C LEU A 47 -1.60 -15.15 8.13
N LYS A 48 -1.79 -15.60 6.88
CA LYS A 48 -2.34 -16.95 6.61
C LYS A 48 -1.44 -18.07 7.10
N LYS A 49 -0.12 -17.92 7.03
CA LYS A 49 0.83 -18.90 7.61
C LYS A 49 0.76 -18.95 9.13
N GLN A 50 0.43 -17.84 9.78
CA GLN A 50 0.14 -17.78 11.22
C GLN A 50 -1.26 -18.30 11.57
N GLN A 51 -1.99 -18.85 10.60
CA GLN A 51 -3.34 -19.41 10.75
C GLN A 51 -4.40 -18.39 11.20
N TRP A 52 -4.19 -17.10 10.88
CA TRP A 52 -5.22 -16.08 11.07
C TRP A 52 -6.43 -16.37 10.19
N SER A 53 -7.61 -16.21 10.77
CA SER A 53 -8.89 -16.23 10.06
C SER A 53 -9.11 -14.94 9.26
N ASP A 54 -9.99 -15.00 8.25
CA ASP A 54 -10.30 -13.82 7.44
C ASP A 54 -10.89 -12.67 8.27
N ASP A 55 -11.62 -12.97 9.35
CA ASP A 55 -12.19 -11.97 10.25
C ASP A 55 -11.13 -11.31 11.14
N GLU A 56 -10.11 -12.05 11.58
CA GLU A 56 -8.96 -11.50 12.31
C GLU A 56 -8.12 -10.60 11.40
N ILE A 57 -7.89 -11.01 10.15
CA ILE A 57 -7.19 -10.19 9.15
C ILE A 57 -7.94 -8.88 8.90
N LYS A 58 -9.28 -8.91 8.81
CA LYS A 58 -10.12 -7.72 8.65
C LYS A 58 -10.09 -6.79 9.86
N ALA A 59 -9.93 -7.35 11.05
CA ALA A 59 -9.88 -6.59 12.30
C ALA A 59 -8.50 -5.98 12.56
N LEU A 60 -7.47 -6.37 11.81
CA LEU A 60 -6.10 -5.88 11.99
C LEU A 60 -6.03 -4.36 11.78
N LYS A 61 -5.53 -3.67 12.80
CA LYS A 61 -5.18 -2.26 12.74
C LYS A 61 -3.67 -2.10 12.76
N ASP A 62 -3.20 -0.98 12.22
CA ASP A 62 -1.80 -0.62 12.19
C ASP A 62 -1.29 -0.04 13.52
N ASP A 63 -2.21 0.45 14.36
CA ASP A 63 -1.91 1.12 15.64
C ASP A 63 -2.12 0.25 16.89
N ASP A 64 -2.62 -0.98 16.74
CA ASP A 64 -2.80 -1.92 17.84
C ASP A 64 -1.57 -2.80 18.11
N GLU A 65 -1.63 -3.61 19.17
CA GLU A 65 -0.53 -4.51 19.58
C GLU A 65 -0.15 -5.49 18.45
N TYR A 66 -1.15 -6.04 17.76
CA TYR A 66 -0.91 -6.98 16.67
C TYR A 66 -0.28 -6.29 15.45
N GLY A 67 -0.73 -5.08 15.12
CA GLY A 67 -0.15 -4.26 14.07
C GLY A 67 1.31 -3.93 14.32
N GLN A 68 1.67 -3.60 15.58
CA GLN A 68 3.06 -3.38 15.96
C GLN A 68 3.89 -4.66 15.88
N ASP A 69 3.35 -5.82 16.27
CA ASP A 69 4.04 -7.10 16.16
C ASP A 69 4.32 -7.50 14.71
N ILE A 70 3.34 -7.32 13.82
CA ILE A 70 3.51 -7.54 12.37
C ILE A 70 4.55 -6.57 11.83
N LYS A 71 4.46 -5.28 12.21
CA LYS A 71 5.41 -4.25 11.79
C LYS A 71 6.84 -4.58 12.23
N ASN A 72 7.04 -5.08 13.44
CA ASN A 72 8.35 -5.51 13.93
C ASN A 72 8.88 -6.74 13.19
N THR A 73 7.98 -7.64 12.76
CA THR A 73 8.34 -8.89 12.10
C THR A 73 8.63 -8.71 10.61
N LEU A 74 7.72 -8.06 9.88
CA LEU A 74 7.83 -7.85 8.43
C LEU A 74 8.58 -6.57 8.07
N GLY A 75 8.75 -5.66 9.03
CA GLY A 75 9.31 -4.33 8.80
C GLY A 75 8.27 -3.31 8.34
N TYR A 76 7.01 -3.72 8.18
CA TYR A 76 5.88 -2.87 7.84
C TYR A 76 4.56 -3.53 8.25
N VAL A 77 3.47 -2.76 8.25
CA VAL A 77 2.10 -3.26 8.42
C VAL A 77 1.15 -2.54 7.46
N ILE A 78 0.13 -3.22 6.94
CA ILE A 78 -0.88 -2.63 6.08
C ILE A 78 -2.24 -3.01 6.63
N SER A 79 -2.98 -2.03 7.13
CA SER A 79 -4.34 -2.27 7.62
C SER A 79 -5.24 -2.82 6.51
N TYR A 80 -6.25 -3.59 6.89
CA TYR A 80 -7.09 -4.30 5.92
C TYR A 80 -7.69 -3.38 4.84
N ASP A 81 -8.16 -2.20 5.24
CA ASP A 81 -8.76 -1.20 4.33
C ASP A 81 -7.77 -0.67 3.28
N ASN A 82 -6.48 -0.77 3.58
CA ASN A 82 -5.38 -0.28 2.75
C ASN A 82 -4.68 -1.40 1.95
N LEU A 83 -5.10 -2.66 2.11
CA LEU A 83 -4.57 -3.77 1.30
C LEU A 83 -5.00 -3.62 -0.15
N PHE A 84 -4.09 -3.99 -1.06
CA PHE A 84 -4.38 -3.95 -2.49
C PHE A 84 -5.60 -4.82 -2.88
N SER A 85 -5.81 -5.96 -2.22
CA SER A 85 -7.00 -6.81 -2.43
C SER A 85 -8.29 -6.07 -2.09
N THR A 86 -8.30 -5.29 -1.01
CA THR A 86 -9.46 -4.53 -0.55
C THR A 86 -9.82 -3.43 -1.54
N TRP A 87 -8.81 -2.77 -2.13
CA TRP A 87 -9.03 -1.80 -3.21
C TRP A 87 -9.62 -2.44 -4.47
N VAL A 88 -9.16 -3.65 -4.81
CA VAL A 88 -9.71 -4.42 -5.94
C VAL A 88 -11.19 -4.77 -5.69
N GLU A 89 -11.54 -5.11 -4.45
CA GLU A 89 -12.91 -5.43 -4.02
C GLU A 89 -13.82 -4.18 -4.05
N LEU A 90 -13.34 -3.05 -3.50
CA LEU A 90 -14.05 -1.76 -3.54
C LEU A 90 -14.37 -1.32 -4.97
N GLY A 91 -13.46 -1.62 -5.90
CA GLY A 91 -13.71 -1.42 -7.31
C GLY A 91 -14.14 0.02 -7.62
N LYS A 92 -15.37 0.20 -8.12
CA LYS A 92 -15.86 1.54 -8.54
C LYS A 92 -16.00 2.54 -7.40
N ASP A 93 -16.09 2.05 -6.16
CA ASP A 93 -16.23 2.89 -4.97
C ASP A 93 -14.86 3.34 -4.42
N LEU A 94 -13.76 2.80 -4.95
CA LEU A 94 -12.40 3.22 -4.62
C LEU A 94 -12.19 4.66 -5.09
N LYS A 95 -11.85 5.55 -4.15
CA LYS A 95 -11.45 6.92 -4.47
C LYS A 95 -9.94 7.03 -4.44
N ILE A 96 -9.43 7.95 -5.23
CA ILE A 96 -8.01 8.33 -5.22
C ILE A 96 -7.54 8.77 -3.85
N SER A 97 -8.39 9.49 -3.10
CA SER A 97 -8.06 9.89 -1.74
C SER A 97 -7.74 8.68 -0.86
N ASN A 98 -8.46 7.56 -1.00
CA ASN A 98 -8.17 6.34 -0.25
C ASN A 98 -6.75 5.83 -0.52
N VAL A 99 -6.32 5.85 -1.79
CA VAL A 99 -4.99 5.41 -2.19
C VAL A 99 -3.91 6.36 -1.68
N ILE A 100 -4.13 7.67 -1.80
CA ILE A 100 -3.20 8.70 -1.32
C ILE A 100 -3.05 8.62 0.20
N ASP A 101 -4.16 8.56 0.92
CA ASP A 101 -4.17 8.50 2.38
C ASP A 101 -3.45 7.23 2.87
N ALA A 102 -3.67 6.09 2.20
CA ALA A 102 -3.01 4.84 2.51
C ALA A 102 -1.50 4.89 2.27
N LEU A 103 -1.05 5.47 1.15
CA LEU A 103 0.38 5.59 0.84
C LEU A 103 1.10 6.52 1.81
N ASN A 104 0.48 7.67 2.13
CA ASN A 104 1.01 8.60 3.13
C ASN A 104 1.09 7.95 4.52
N LEU A 105 0.03 7.24 4.93
CA LEU A 105 0.02 6.50 6.19
C LEU A 105 1.11 5.42 6.23
N PHE A 106 1.30 4.73 5.11
CA PHE A 106 2.33 3.71 4.97
C PHE A 106 3.74 4.29 5.16
N GLU A 107 4.04 5.39 4.46
CA GLU A 107 5.33 6.08 4.55
C GLU A 107 5.60 6.66 5.94
N ASP A 108 4.62 7.37 6.50
CA ASP A 108 4.79 8.11 7.76
C ASP A 108 4.86 7.19 8.97
N LYS A 109 4.00 6.16 9.01
CA LYS A 109 3.71 5.42 10.25
C LYS A 109 3.86 3.94 10.14
N ASN A 110 3.68 3.32 8.97
CA ASN A 110 3.56 1.87 8.92
C ASN A 110 4.84 1.15 8.48
N ILE A 111 5.94 1.87 8.26
CA ILE A 111 7.27 1.29 8.09
C ILE A 111 8.04 1.30 9.42
N ALA A 112 8.69 0.19 9.75
CA ALA A 112 9.59 0.09 10.91
C ALA A 112 10.82 0.98 10.72
N GLU A 113 11.29 1.63 11.78
CA GLU A 113 12.36 2.64 11.71
C GLU A 113 13.63 2.10 11.04
N ASN A 114 14.00 0.84 11.35
CA ASN A 114 15.15 0.14 10.79
C ASN A 114 14.99 -0.30 9.32
N LYS A 115 13.82 -0.08 8.71
CA LYS A 115 13.49 -0.42 7.32
C LYS A 115 13.09 0.80 6.50
N LYS A 116 12.96 1.98 7.11
CA LYS A 116 12.59 3.23 6.43
C LYS A 116 13.49 3.54 5.25
N GLU A 117 14.81 3.49 5.40
CA GLU A 117 15.72 3.80 4.28
C GLU A 117 15.60 2.85 3.08
N VAL A 118 15.09 1.62 3.24
CA VAL A 118 14.97 0.66 2.14
C VAL A 118 13.56 0.67 1.55
N LEU A 119 12.54 0.73 2.40
CA LEU A 119 11.13 0.68 1.99
C LEU A 119 10.60 2.07 1.62
N ALA A 120 10.97 3.11 2.37
CA ALA A 120 10.58 4.47 2.04
C ALA A 120 11.34 4.97 0.81
N VAL A 121 12.62 4.64 0.60
CA VAL A 121 13.33 5.02 -0.65
C VAL A 121 12.67 4.41 -1.89
N PHE A 122 12.13 3.20 -1.80
CA PHE A 122 11.39 2.59 -2.91
C PHE A 122 10.06 3.29 -3.21
N LEU A 123 9.40 3.89 -2.21
CA LEU A 123 8.18 4.69 -2.38
C LEU A 123 8.49 6.14 -2.76
N ILE A 124 9.48 6.76 -2.13
CA ILE A 124 9.96 8.13 -2.36
C ILE A 124 10.52 8.28 -3.77
N LEU A 125 11.31 7.33 -4.27
CA LEU A 125 11.76 7.34 -5.68
C LEU A 125 10.59 7.23 -6.67
N CYS A 126 9.44 6.75 -6.21
CA CYS A 126 8.21 6.69 -7.00
C CYS A 126 7.24 7.85 -6.74
N VAL A 127 7.50 8.75 -5.77
CA VAL A 127 6.60 9.87 -5.40
C VAL A 127 7.28 11.25 -5.57
N GLN A 128 8.61 11.28 -5.50
CA GLN A 128 9.45 12.44 -5.80
C GLN A 128 10.15 12.35 -7.17
N ALA A 129 9.91 11.22 -7.86
CA ALA A 129 10.07 10.97 -9.29
C ALA A 129 9.26 11.94 -10.14
#